data_AF-A0A839P2E3-F1
#
_entry.id   AF-A0A839P2E3-F1
#
_cell.length_a   1.000
_cell.length_b   1.000
_cell.length_c   1.000
_cell.angle_alpha   90.00
_cell.angle_beta   90.00
_cell.angle_gamma   90.00
#
_symmetry.space_group_name_H-M   'P 1'
#
loop_
_entity.id
_entity.type
_entity.pdbx_description
1 polymer ?
#
loop_
_entity_poly.entity_id
_entity_poly.type
_entity_poly.pdbx_seq_one_letter_code
_entity_poly.pdbx_strand_id
1 'polypeptide(L)'
;MSDDLPTRSPRSTPAFFVTLIVDRYTFGLRKAGEFNPKRLQAWARTVFPGCSSIGMVEAALYTNVGVVWAGMDRAVSWHVHLILWGPSESWLAERCRVINARYHTLVPGVTAAHYRPLARQEWVGQTFYMLKAPMSDHRIWARKKEHRDTETGEITVRTTGRFTQRKRELRPCDLARMTIVMSGWTLDRLAFATGGGKVVLSAINAEARAPRLATERLKASREAALRSVRAHSGPRCRSGSPSRARRRR
;
A
#
# COMPACT_ATOMS: atom_id res chain seq x y z
N MET A 1 -21.79 16.57 22.58
CA MET A 1 -21.51 17.03 21.21
C MET A 1 -22.25 16.08 20.28
N SER A 2 -23.42 16.47 19.79
CA SER A 2 -24.24 15.65 18.89
C SER A 2 -23.68 15.77 17.47
N ASP A 3 -23.25 14.64 16.92
CA ASP A 3 -22.80 14.50 15.54
C ASP A 3 -24.01 14.40 14.60
N ASP A 4 -24.57 15.56 14.23
CA ASP A 4 -25.42 15.65 13.03
C ASP A 4 -24.51 15.58 11.81
N LEU A 5 -24.28 14.36 11.30
CA LEU A 5 -23.67 14.17 9.99
C LEU A 5 -24.72 14.51 8.91
N PRO A 6 -24.50 15.54 8.07
CA PRO A 6 -25.49 15.98 7.11
C PRO A 6 -25.69 14.92 6.03
N THR A 7 -26.94 14.53 5.83
CA THR A 7 -27.49 13.74 4.71
C THR A 7 -27.41 14.53 3.40
N ARG A 8 -26.21 14.90 2.95
CA ARG A 8 -26.02 15.48 1.61
C ARG A 8 -26.18 14.38 0.56
N SER A 9 -26.82 14.72 -0.56
CA SER A 9 -26.86 13.87 -1.75
C SER A 9 -25.45 13.40 -2.11
N PRO A 10 -25.22 12.10 -2.39
CA PRO A 10 -23.88 11.56 -2.67
C PRO A 10 -23.18 12.21 -3.87
N ARG A 11 -23.91 12.97 -4.70
CA ARG A 11 -23.37 13.69 -5.86
C ARG A 11 -22.61 14.99 -5.51
N SER A 12 -22.86 15.59 -4.35
CA SER A 12 -22.24 16.87 -3.93
C SER A 12 -21.28 16.73 -2.75
N THR A 13 -20.97 15.50 -2.33
CA THR A 13 -20.08 15.27 -1.20
C THR A 13 -18.65 15.60 -1.62
N PRO A 14 -17.97 16.56 -0.96
CA PRO A 14 -16.57 16.84 -1.23
C PRO A 14 -15.73 15.59 -0.98
N ALA A 15 -14.80 15.32 -1.89
CA ALA A 15 -13.81 14.28 -1.77
C ALA A 15 -12.41 14.90 -1.77
N PHE A 16 -11.50 14.27 -1.05
CA PHE A 16 -10.13 14.71 -0.90
C PHE A 16 -9.19 13.53 -1.13
N PHE A 17 -8.07 13.81 -1.80
CA PHE A 17 -6.96 12.88 -1.84
C PHE A 17 -6.01 13.21 -0.71
N VAL A 18 -5.80 12.27 0.20
CA VAL A 18 -4.99 12.45 1.41
C VAL A 18 -3.80 11.51 1.37
N THR A 19 -2.63 12.02 1.71
CA THR A 19 -1.40 11.26 1.89
C THR A 19 -0.94 11.37 3.34
N LEU A 20 -0.65 10.23 3.96
CA LEU A 20 -0.08 10.15 5.30
C LEU A 20 1.28 9.45 5.25
N ILE A 21 2.34 10.15 5.67
CA ILE A 21 3.72 9.67 5.74
C ILE A 21 4.23 9.91 7.16
N VAL A 22 4.64 8.89 7.90
CA VAL A 22 5.20 9.06 9.26
C VAL A 22 6.42 8.17 9.46
N ASP A 23 7.44 8.73 10.11
CA ASP A 23 8.73 8.08 10.35
C ASP A 23 8.62 6.77 11.14
N ARG A 24 7.65 6.65 12.05
CA ARG A 24 7.41 5.43 12.85
C ARG A 24 7.08 4.18 12.02
N TYR A 25 6.72 4.35 10.74
CA TYR A 25 6.50 3.26 9.79
C TYR A 25 7.59 3.23 8.70
N THR A 26 8.76 3.77 9.03
CA THR A 26 9.97 3.67 8.21
C THR A 26 10.91 2.61 8.79
N PHE A 27 11.37 1.71 7.94
CA PHE A 27 12.24 0.61 8.34
C PHE A 27 13.46 0.56 7.43
N GLY A 28 14.60 0.19 8.01
CA GLY A 28 15.76 -0.20 7.21
C GLY A 28 15.38 -1.34 6.26
N LEU A 29 15.94 -1.34 5.06
CA LEU A 29 15.51 -2.22 3.96
C LEU A 29 15.36 -3.70 4.36
N ARG A 30 16.27 -4.23 5.19
CA ARG A 30 16.25 -5.64 5.62
C ARG A 30 15.01 -6.01 6.44
N LYS A 31 14.47 -5.09 7.23
CA LYS A 31 13.29 -5.30 8.09
C LYS A 31 11.99 -4.86 7.43
N ALA A 32 12.06 -4.19 6.28
CA ALA A 32 10.89 -3.59 5.64
C ALA A 32 9.83 -4.63 5.24
N GLY A 33 10.24 -5.84 4.86
CA GLY A 33 9.32 -6.92 4.49
C GLY A 33 8.53 -7.49 5.68
N GLU A 34 8.99 -7.27 6.92
CA GLU A 34 8.31 -7.72 8.15
C GLU A 34 7.20 -6.76 8.61
N PHE A 35 7.04 -5.63 7.91
CA PHE A 35 6.07 -4.61 8.29
C PHE A 35 4.64 -5.14 8.31
N ASN A 36 3.89 -4.82 9.37
CA ASN A 36 2.46 -5.16 9.46
C ASN A 36 1.59 -3.97 9.00
N PRO A 37 1.00 -3.99 7.79
CA PRO A 37 0.20 -2.89 7.27
C PRO A 37 -1.03 -2.58 8.13
N LYS A 38 -1.56 -3.55 8.88
CA LYS A 38 -2.72 -3.33 9.76
C LYS A 38 -2.46 -2.26 10.82
N ARG A 39 -1.22 -2.09 11.28
CA ARG A 39 -0.85 -1.06 12.27
C ARG A 39 -1.00 0.35 11.69
N LEU A 40 -0.47 0.56 10.48
CA LEU A 40 -0.59 1.82 9.77
C LEU A 40 -2.03 2.10 9.33
N GLN A 41 -2.74 1.08 8.85
CA GLN A 41 -4.17 1.18 8.54
C GLN A 41 -4.97 1.57 9.79
N ALA A 42 -4.76 0.90 10.93
CA ALA A 42 -5.43 1.23 12.19
C ALA A 42 -5.16 2.68 12.61
N TRP A 43 -3.90 3.12 12.56
CA TRP A 43 -3.56 4.51 12.83
C TRP A 43 -4.26 5.48 11.87
N ALA A 44 -4.29 5.19 10.56
CA ALA A 44 -5.01 6.02 9.59
C ALA A 44 -6.51 6.14 9.93
N ARG A 45 -7.15 5.09 10.44
CA ARG A 45 -8.54 5.16 10.93
C ARG A 45 -8.68 6.05 12.16
N THR A 46 -7.71 6.02 13.08
CA THR A 46 -7.76 6.83 14.31
C THR A 46 -7.57 8.32 14.06
N VAL A 47 -6.79 8.71 13.04
CA VAL A 47 -6.54 10.13 12.75
C VAL A 47 -7.66 10.77 11.91
N PHE A 48 -8.57 9.98 11.34
CA PHE A 48 -9.75 10.46 10.62
C PHE A 48 -11.04 9.83 11.17
N PRO A 49 -11.42 10.13 12.43
CA PRO A 49 -12.62 9.57 13.03
C PRO A 49 -13.87 10.06 12.27
N GLY A 50 -14.88 9.20 12.17
CA GLY A 50 -16.18 9.53 11.55
C GLY A 50 -16.17 9.71 10.02
N CYS A 51 -15.01 9.70 9.38
CA CYS A 51 -14.89 9.87 7.93
C CYS A 51 -15.22 8.56 7.18
N SER A 52 -15.60 8.70 5.91
CA SER A 52 -15.65 7.59 4.97
C SER A 52 -14.44 7.65 4.04
N SER A 53 -13.77 6.52 3.82
CA SER A 53 -12.61 6.48 2.94
C SER A 53 -12.36 5.10 2.36
N ILE A 54 -11.66 5.09 1.22
CA ILE A 54 -10.91 3.94 0.70
C ILE A 54 -9.46 4.37 0.64
N GLY A 55 -8.56 3.48 1.04
CA GLY A 55 -7.15 3.75 0.98
C GLY A 55 -6.30 2.53 0.69
N MET A 56 -5.05 2.81 0.39
CA MET A 56 -4.02 1.83 0.10
C MET A 56 -2.77 2.16 0.90
N VAL A 57 -2.14 1.12 1.43
CA VAL A 57 -0.78 1.19 1.97
C VAL A 57 0.22 1.01 0.82
N GLU A 58 1.15 1.94 0.68
CA GLU A 58 2.22 1.92 -0.33
C GLU A 58 3.59 1.96 0.35
N ALA A 59 4.59 1.34 -0.28
CA ALA A 59 5.99 1.40 0.12
C ALA A 59 6.77 2.38 -0.77
N ALA A 60 7.52 3.31 -0.18
CA ALA A 60 8.49 4.16 -0.88
C ALA A 60 9.93 3.79 -0.48
N LEU A 61 10.77 3.44 -1.46
CA LEU A 61 12.19 3.19 -1.23
C LEU A 61 12.99 4.50 -1.23
N TYR A 62 13.79 4.70 -0.19
CA TYR A 62 14.79 5.76 -0.10
C TYR A 62 16.20 5.16 -0.11
N THR A 63 17.07 5.64 -1.00
CA THR A 63 18.35 4.95 -1.30
C THR A 63 19.61 5.64 -0.76
N ASN A 64 19.46 6.80 -0.12
CA ASN A 64 20.56 7.52 0.52
C ASN A 64 20.13 8.14 1.85
N VAL A 65 19.42 7.38 2.67
CA VAL A 65 18.84 7.87 3.94
C VAL A 65 19.91 8.30 4.94
N GLY A 66 21.14 7.80 4.80
CA GLY A 66 22.29 8.17 5.62
C GLY A 66 22.59 9.67 5.66
N VAL A 67 22.12 10.44 4.66
CA VAL A 67 22.26 11.91 4.64
C VAL A 67 21.40 12.64 5.67
N VAL A 68 20.40 11.96 6.23
CA VAL A 68 19.51 12.50 7.27
C VAL A 68 19.49 11.65 8.53
N TRP A 69 19.73 10.33 8.43
CA TRP A 69 19.64 9.40 9.55
C TRP A 69 20.90 8.53 9.60
N ALA A 70 21.77 8.78 10.59
CA ALA A 70 23.01 8.04 10.75
C ALA A 70 22.77 6.53 10.94
N GLY A 71 23.61 5.70 10.31
CA GLY A 71 23.52 4.24 10.40
C GLY A 71 22.44 3.59 9.54
N MET A 72 21.75 4.35 8.69
CA MET A 72 20.72 3.81 7.78
C MET A 72 20.95 4.23 6.33
N ASP A 73 21.57 3.36 5.52
CA ASP A 73 21.84 3.69 4.11
C ASP A 73 20.57 3.74 3.25
N ARG A 74 19.65 2.80 3.52
CA ARG A 74 18.42 2.60 2.76
C ARG A 74 17.25 2.33 3.69
N ALA A 75 16.13 2.95 3.39
CA ALA A 75 14.90 2.75 4.14
C ALA A 75 13.71 2.56 3.20
N VAL A 76 12.71 1.86 3.70
CA VAL A 76 11.38 1.82 3.12
C VAL A 76 10.45 2.57 4.07
N SER A 77 9.87 3.67 3.58
CA SER A 77 8.83 4.40 4.27
C SER A 77 7.48 3.84 3.81
N TRP A 78 6.72 3.25 4.72
CA TRP A 78 5.35 2.83 4.44
C TRP A 78 4.39 3.98 4.70
N HIS A 79 3.56 4.28 3.70
CA HIS A 79 2.66 5.42 3.73
C HIS A 79 1.27 5.03 3.24
N VAL A 80 0.32 5.93 3.45
CA VAL A 80 -1.08 5.72 3.09
C VAL A 80 -1.52 6.78 2.11
N HIS A 81 -2.23 6.35 1.09
CA HIS A 81 -3.05 7.21 0.24
C HIS A 81 -4.52 6.89 0.49
N LEU A 82 -5.36 7.92 0.56
CA LEU A 82 -6.80 7.82 0.79
C LEU A 82 -7.55 8.67 -0.22
N ILE A 83 -8.65 8.13 -0.71
CA ILE A 83 -9.79 8.94 -1.18
C ILE A 83 -10.73 9.04 0.02
N LEU A 84 -10.89 10.24 0.56
CA LEU A 84 -11.62 10.52 1.78
C LEU A 84 -12.80 11.46 1.48
N TRP A 85 -13.99 11.17 1.99
CA TRP A 85 -15.18 11.98 1.81
C TRP A 85 -16.02 12.06 3.07
N GLY A 86 -16.87 13.08 3.13
CA GLY A 86 -17.71 13.39 4.30
C GLY A 86 -17.32 14.67 5.05
N PRO A 87 -16.05 14.93 5.41
CA PRO A 87 -15.72 16.14 6.16
C PRO A 87 -15.72 17.39 5.27
N SER A 88 -15.79 18.55 5.91
CA SER A 88 -15.48 19.83 5.26
C SER A 88 -13.97 19.97 5.04
N GLU A 89 -13.60 20.85 4.11
CA GLU A 89 -12.19 21.19 3.88
C GLU A 89 -11.55 21.83 5.12
N SER A 90 -12.27 22.72 5.82
CA SER A 90 -11.78 23.36 7.05
C SER A 90 -11.47 22.35 8.15
N TRP A 91 -12.32 21.34 8.32
CA TRP A 91 -12.09 20.25 9.28
C TRP A 91 -10.84 19.45 8.89
N LEU A 92 -10.67 19.15 7.60
CA LEU A 92 -9.54 18.36 7.11
C LEU A 92 -8.22 19.15 7.25
N ALA A 93 -8.23 20.45 6.97
CA ALA A 93 -7.11 21.35 7.19
C ALA A 93 -6.63 21.33 8.65
N GLU A 94 -7.57 21.51 9.58
CA GLU A 94 -7.28 21.48 11.01
C GLU A 94 -6.77 20.11 11.44
N ARG A 95 -7.37 19.03 10.93
CA ARG A 95 -6.90 17.67 11.23
C ARG A 95 -5.47 17.43 10.74
N CYS A 96 -5.15 17.84 9.52
CA CYS A 96 -3.80 17.76 8.98
C CYS A 96 -2.81 18.61 9.79
N ARG A 97 -3.20 19.80 10.25
CA ARG A 97 -2.38 20.64 11.13
C ARG A 97 -2.03 19.91 12.44
N VAL A 98 -3.01 19.28 13.09
CA VAL A 98 -2.79 18.48 14.31
C VAL A 98 -1.88 17.30 14.06
N ILE A 99 -2.05 16.57 12.95
CA ILE A 99 -1.16 15.45 12.59
C ILE A 99 0.27 15.97 12.35
N ASN A 100 0.43 17.07 11.61
CA ASN A 100 1.73 17.65 11.28
C ASN A 100 2.46 18.24 12.49
N ALA A 101 1.74 18.69 13.52
CA ALA A 101 2.32 19.12 14.78
C ALA A 101 2.82 17.95 15.64
N ARG A 102 2.23 16.76 15.48
CA ARG A 102 2.49 15.59 16.35
C ARG A 102 3.48 14.59 15.75
N TYR A 103 3.51 14.45 14.43
CA TYR A 103 4.26 13.40 13.76
C TYR A 103 5.32 13.96 12.83
N HIS A 104 6.47 13.29 12.80
CA HIS A 104 7.57 13.60 11.91
C HIS A 104 7.61 12.62 10.73
N THR A 105 8.39 12.97 9.72
CA THR A 105 8.62 12.14 8.54
C THR A 105 10.09 11.79 8.42
N LEU A 106 10.41 10.83 7.55
CA LEU A 106 11.80 10.46 7.25
C LEU A 106 12.64 11.66 6.77
N VAL A 107 12.02 12.61 6.05
CA VAL A 107 12.71 13.74 5.43
C VAL A 107 12.44 15.02 6.24
N PRO A 108 13.45 15.62 6.89
CA PRO A 108 13.24 16.81 7.69
C PRO A 108 12.62 17.96 6.89
N GLY A 109 11.58 18.58 7.46
CA GLY A 109 10.81 19.66 6.83
C GLY A 109 9.69 19.20 5.90
N VAL A 110 9.48 17.90 5.71
CA VAL A 110 8.30 17.37 5.00
C VAL A 110 7.18 17.08 6.00
N THR A 111 5.96 17.51 5.68
CA THR A 111 4.77 17.32 6.52
C THR A 111 4.28 15.87 6.51
N ALA A 112 3.79 15.40 7.66
CA ALA A 112 3.30 14.04 7.83
C ALA A 112 1.95 13.77 7.16
N ALA A 113 1.11 14.79 7.01
CA ALA A 113 -0.18 14.74 6.36
C ALA A 113 -0.30 15.87 5.35
N HIS A 114 -0.77 15.51 4.16
CA HIS A 114 -1.11 16.43 3.08
C HIS A 114 -2.42 16.00 2.47
N TYR A 115 -3.26 16.97 2.09
CA TYR A 115 -4.47 16.69 1.34
C TYR A 115 -4.62 17.67 0.17
N ARG A 116 -5.45 17.30 -0.78
CA ARG A 116 -5.96 18.19 -1.82
C ARG A 116 -7.42 17.86 -2.12
N PRO A 117 -8.23 18.84 -2.55
CA PRO A 117 -9.53 18.54 -3.15
C PRO A 117 -9.38 17.57 -4.32
N LEU A 118 -10.36 16.69 -4.46
CA LEU A 118 -10.38 15.66 -5.50
C LEU A 118 -11.66 15.79 -6.32
N ALA A 119 -11.51 16.27 -7.55
CA ALA A 119 -12.62 16.36 -8.47
C ALA A 119 -13.03 14.96 -8.96
N ARG A 120 -14.31 14.77 -9.28
CA ARG A 120 -14.87 13.45 -9.60
C ARG A 120 -14.16 12.77 -10.78
N GLN A 121 -13.82 13.53 -11.81
CA GLN A 121 -13.09 13.03 -12.99
C GLN A 121 -11.69 12.50 -12.65
N GLU A 122 -11.11 12.89 -11.50
CA GLU A 122 -9.80 12.43 -11.06
C GLU A 122 -9.85 11.11 -10.27
N TRP A 123 -11.03 10.64 -9.85
CA TRP A 123 -11.15 9.50 -8.93
C TRP A 123 -10.52 8.24 -9.49
N VAL A 124 -10.74 7.95 -10.77
CA VAL A 124 -10.16 6.80 -11.45
C VAL A 124 -8.64 6.92 -11.49
N GLY A 125 -8.12 8.08 -11.91
CA GLY A 125 -6.68 8.34 -11.96
C GLY A 125 -6.00 8.22 -10.60
N GLN A 126 -6.61 8.74 -9.53
CA GLN A 126 -6.07 8.59 -8.18
C GLN A 126 -6.19 7.17 -7.65
N THR A 127 -7.24 6.43 -8.02
CA THR A 127 -7.34 5.01 -7.67
C THR A 127 -6.21 4.20 -8.31
N PHE A 128 -5.91 4.44 -9.59
CA PHE A 128 -4.74 3.83 -10.23
C PHE A 128 -3.43 4.27 -9.58
N TYR A 129 -3.31 5.55 -9.22
CA TYR A 129 -2.14 6.06 -8.51
C TYR A 129 -1.90 5.33 -7.18
N MET A 130 -2.95 5.05 -6.40
CA MET A 130 -2.87 4.28 -5.16
C MET A 130 -2.43 2.83 -5.39
N LEU A 131 -2.71 2.26 -6.57
CA LEU A 131 -2.40 0.88 -6.93
C LEU A 131 -1.03 0.70 -7.57
N LYS A 132 -0.24 1.78 -7.72
CA LYS A 132 1.05 1.73 -8.40
C LYS A 132 2.02 0.85 -7.62
N ALA A 133 2.75 0.00 -8.34
CA ALA A 133 3.90 -0.70 -7.78
C ALA A 133 5.02 0.30 -7.44
N PRO A 134 5.88 0.02 -6.44
CA PRO A 134 7.03 0.85 -6.16
C PRO A 134 8.05 0.70 -7.30
N MET A 135 7.92 1.54 -8.33
CA MET A 135 8.78 1.55 -9.52
C MET A 135 9.85 2.63 -9.48
N SER A 136 10.04 3.28 -8.34
CA SER A 136 10.97 4.39 -8.22
C SER A 136 11.65 4.44 -6.86
N ASP A 137 12.88 4.94 -6.84
CA ASP A 137 13.52 5.36 -5.60
C ASP A 137 13.37 6.87 -5.37
N HIS A 138 13.46 7.22 -4.10
CA HIS A 138 13.55 8.58 -3.60
C HIS A 138 14.97 8.84 -3.12
N ARG A 139 15.55 9.95 -3.56
CA ARG A 139 16.83 10.44 -3.06
C ARG A 139 16.67 11.76 -2.36
N ILE A 140 17.28 11.86 -1.18
CA ILE A 140 17.24 13.03 -0.31
C ILE A 140 18.48 13.88 -0.57
N TRP A 141 18.29 15.19 -0.68
CA TRP A 141 19.35 16.15 -0.90
C TRP A 141 19.22 17.30 0.09
N ALA A 142 20.29 17.61 0.81
CA ALA A 142 20.35 18.83 1.61
C ALA A 142 20.29 20.05 0.68
N ARG A 143 19.38 20.98 0.94
CA ARG A 143 19.36 22.27 0.23
C ARG A 143 20.54 23.09 0.71
N LYS A 144 21.37 23.50 -0.23
CA LYS A 144 22.50 24.39 -0.04
C LYS A 144 22.08 25.81 -0.40
N LYS A 145 22.59 26.80 0.32
CA LYS A 145 22.44 28.22 -0.01
C LYS A 145 23.82 28.85 -0.01
N GLU A 146 24.12 29.60 -1.06
CA GLU A 146 25.30 30.44 -1.12
C GLU A 146 25.13 31.62 -0.16
N HIS A 147 26.15 31.84 0.65
CA HIS A 147 26.27 32.98 1.52
C HIS A 147 27.53 33.73 1.11
N ARG A 148 27.34 34.91 0.53
CA ARG A 148 28.43 35.80 0.17
C ARG A 148 28.72 36.70 1.37
N ASP A 149 29.95 36.62 1.86
CA ASP A 149 30.45 37.54 2.86
C ASP A 149 30.53 38.95 2.25
N THR A 150 29.97 39.94 2.93
CA THR A 150 29.87 41.31 2.43
C THR A 150 31.17 42.10 2.54
N GLU A 151 32.08 41.72 3.44
CA GLU A 151 33.37 42.38 3.63
C GLU A 151 34.45 41.77 2.73
N THR A 152 34.54 40.44 2.71
CA THR A 152 35.61 39.75 1.95
C THR A 152 35.22 39.41 0.52
N GLY A 153 33.92 39.37 0.23
CA GLY A 153 33.37 38.90 -1.05
C GLY A 153 33.40 37.38 -1.22
N GLU A 154 33.88 36.61 -0.23
CA GLU A 154 33.98 35.16 -0.27
C GLU A 154 32.59 34.49 -0.33
N ILE A 155 32.42 33.49 -1.20
CA ILE A 155 31.17 32.74 -1.32
C ILE A 155 31.33 31.41 -0.58
N THR A 156 30.61 31.26 0.53
CA THR A 156 30.53 30.00 1.27
C THR A 156 29.21 29.28 1.00
N VAL A 157 29.25 27.96 0.88
CA VAL A 157 28.04 27.15 0.64
C VAL A 157 27.62 26.49 1.96
N ARG A 158 26.55 27.00 2.58
CA ARG A 158 26.03 26.47 3.84
C ARG A 158 24.80 25.58 3.60
N THR A 159 24.69 24.50 4.36
CA THR A 159 23.48 23.67 4.39
C THR A 159 22.38 24.41 5.13
N THR A 160 21.19 24.48 4.54
CA THR A 160 20.06 25.25 5.10
C THR A 160 19.27 24.49 6.17
N GLY A 161 19.65 23.24 6.48
CA GLY A 161 18.86 22.31 7.27
C GLY A 161 17.57 21.82 6.59
N ARG A 162 17.22 22.36 5.41
CA ARG A 162 16.07 21.91 4.61
C ARG A 162 16.51 20.82 3.64
N PHE A 163 15.63 19.86 3.40
CA PHE A 163 15.88 18.78 2.46
C PHE A 163 14.89 18.84 1.31
N THR A 164 15.33 18.34 0.16
CA THR A 164 14.45 18.08 -0.98
C THR A 164 14.58 16.63 -1.38
N GLN A 165 13.50 16.07 -1.91
CA GLN A 165 13.52 14.73 -2.49
C GLN A 165 13.42 14.81 -4.01
N ARG A 166 14.09 13.89 -4.70
CA ARG A 166 13.89 13.63 -6.13
C ARG A 166 13.58 12.15 -6.33
N LYS A 167 12.63 11.90 -7.23
CA LYS A 167 12.21 10.57 -7.64
C LYS A 167 12.96 10.18 -8.92
N ARG A 168 13.38 8.92 -9.04
CA ARG A 168 13.88 8.33 -10.29
C ARG A 168 13.52 6.86 -10.36
N GLU A 169 13.66 6.26 -11.54
CA GLU A 169 13.42 4.83 -11.72
C GLU A 169 14.32 3.96 -10.83
N LEU A 170 13.78 2.81 -10.40
CA LEU A 170 14.56 1.84 -9.63
C LEU A 170 15.67 1.23 -10.48
N ARG A 171 16.86 1.13 -9.89
CA ARG A 171 17.96 0.34 -10.46
C ARG A 171 17.62 -1.15 -10.36
N PRO A 172 18.14 -2.02 -11.25
CA PRO A 172 17.81 -3.45 -11.25
C PRO A 172 17.94 -4.15 -9.89
N CYS A 173 19.04 -3.90 -9.16
CA CYS A 173 19.23 -4.47 -7.82
C CYS A 173 18.20 -3.97 -6.79
N ASP A 174 17.78 -2.70 -6.90
CA ASP A 174 16.81 -2.10 -5.98
C ASP A 174 15.39 -2.53 -6.31
N LEU A 175 15.10 -2.76 -7.60
CA LEU A 175 13.87 -3.41 -8.03
C LEU A 175 13.77 -4.83 -7.45
N ALA A 176 14.83 -5.65 -7.57
CA ALA A 176 14.84 -7.00 -6.99
C ALA A 176 14.62 -6.99 -5.46
N ARG A 177 15.26 -6.05 -4.75
CA ARG A 177 15.06 -5.85 -3.31
C ARG A 177 13.62 -5.46 -2.99
N MET A 178 13.03 -4.53 -3.73
CA MET A 178 11.64 -4.13 -3.53
C MET A 178 10.66 -5.25 -3.86
N THR A 179 10.94 -6.09 -4.87
CA THR A 179 10.15 -7.31 -5.12
C THR A 179 10.15 -8.23 -3.91
N ILE A 180 11.28 -8.40 -3.23
CA ILE A 180 11.36 -9.20 -1.98
C ILE A 180 10.58 -8.51 -0.86
N VAL A 181 10.75 -7.21 -0.64
CA VAL A 181 9.99 -6.44 0.38
C VAL A 181 8.49 -6.55 0.14
N MET A 182 8.08 -6.49 -1.13
CA MET A 182 6.68 -6.54 -1.54
C MET A 182 6.15 -7.99 -1.63
N SER A 183 7.01 -9.00 -1.52
CA SER A 183 6.62 -10.40 -1.66
C SER A 183 5.65 -10.80 -0.53
N GLY A 184 4.55 -11.46 -0.89
CA GLY A 184 3.52 -11.88 0.05
C GLY A 184 2.47 -10.81 0.39
N TRP A 185 2.62 -9.58 -0.10
CA TRP A 185 1.59 -8.56 -0.02
C TRP A 185 0.66 -8.62 -1.23
N THR A 186 -0.63 -8.69 -0.95
CA THR A 186 -1.69 -8.66 -1.96
C THR A 186 -2.47 -7.35 -1.85
N LEU A 187 -3.09 -6.91 -2.94
CA LEU A 187 -3.83 -5.64 -2.97
C LEU A 187 -4.90 -5.58 -1.87
N ASP A 188 -5.59 -6.68 -1.58
CA ASP A 188 -6.60 -6.76 -0.52
C ASP A 188 -6.03 -6.65 0.91
N ARG A 189 -4.75 -7.00 1.11
CA ARG A 189 -4.07 -6.86 2.41
C ARG A 189 -3.56 -5.44 2.62
N LEU A 190 -3.21 -4.74 1.54
CA LEU A 190 -2.74 -3.36 1.57
C LEU A 190 -3.90 -2.36 1.55
N ALA A 191 -5.03 -2.73 0.92
CA ALA A 191 -6.24 -1.92 0.88
C ALA A 191 -6.97 -1.90 2.23
N PHE A 192 -7.62 -0.78 2.53
CA PHE A 192 -8.48 -0.65 3.69
C PHE A 192 -9.53 0.44 3.48
N ALA A 193 -10.53 0.46 4.35
CA ALA A 193 -11.59 1.45 4.29
C ALA A 193 -12.14 1.84 5.67
N THR A 194 -12.83 2.97 5.70
CA THR A 194 -13.58 3.51 6.86
C THR A 194 -14.97 3.96 6.44
N GLY A 195 -15.89 4.09 7.40
CA GLY A 195 -17.27 4.52 7.15
C GLY A 195 -17.95 3.78 6.00
N GLY A 196 -18.61 4.52 5.12
CA GLY A 196 -19.27 4.01 3.91
C GLY A 196 -18.29 3.39 2.89
N GLY A 197 -17.00 3.73 2.95
CA GLY A 197 -15.98 3.13 2.08
C GLY A 197 -15.81 1.63 2.31
N LYS A 198 -16.20 1.11 3.49
CA LYS A 198 -16.17 -0.34 3.77
C LYS A 198 -17.09 -1.12 2.82
N VAL A 199 -18.27 -0.57 2.53
CA VAL A 199 -19.23 -1.18 1.60
C VAL A 199 -18.63 -1.21 0.19
N VAL A 200 -18.04 -0.09 -0.24
CA VAL A 200 -17.41 0.02 -1.56
C VAL A 200 -16.23 -0.95 -1.70
N LEU A 201 -15.31 -0.97 -0.73
CA LEU A 201 -14.16 -1.88 -0.77
C LEU A 201 -14.59 -3.36 -0.71
N SER A 202 -15.65 -3.68 0.04
CA SER A 202 -16.21 -5.03 0.06
C SER A 202 -16.75 -5.44 -1.32
N ALA A 203 -17.48 -4.55 -1.99
CA ALA A 203 -17.99 -4.79 -3.34
C ALA A 203 -16.84 -4.98 -4.35
N ILE A 204 -15.83 -4.10 -4.32
CA ILE A 204 -14.63 -4.23 -5.16
C ILE A 204 -13.94 -5.57 -4.94
N ASN A 205 -13.74 -5.97 -3.68
CA ASN A 205 -13.09 -7.25 -3.36
C ASN A 205 -13.91 -8.45 -3.82
N ALA A 206 -15.24 -8.40 -3.70
CA ALA A 206 -16.13 -9.46 -4.15
C ALA A 206 -16.05 -9.62 -5.68
N GLU A 207 -16.15 -8.51 -6.41
CA GLU A 207 -16.06 -8.47 -7.87
C GLU A 207 -14.69 -8.94 -8.37
N ALA A 208 -13.61 -8.37 -7.84
CA ALA A 208 -12.24 -8.69 -8.26
C ALA A 208 -11.85 -10.15 -8.00
N ARG A 209 -12.44 -10.80 -6.98
CA ARG A 209 -12.16 -12.21 -6.65
C ARG A 209 -13.06 -13.20 -7.38
N ALA A 210 -14.18 -12.76 -7.95
CA ALA A 210 -15.16 -13.66 -8.56
C ALA A 210 -14.56 -14.60 -9.61
N PRO A 211 -13.70 -14.15 -10.56
CA PRO A 211 -13.12 -15.05 -11.57
C PRO A 211 -12.20 -16.13 -10.97
N ARG A 212 -11.40 -15.75 -9.96
CA ARG A 212 -10.51 -16.68 -9.25
C ARG A 212 -11.30 -17.73 -8.49
N LEU A 213 -12.32 -17.31 -7.75
CA LEU A 213 -13.19 -18.19 -6.97
C LEU A 213 -13.96 -19.16 -7.89
N ALA A 214 -14.42 -18.70 -9.05
CA ALA A 214 -15.05 -19.57 -10.05
C ALA A 214 -14.08 -20.65 -10.54
N THR A 215 -12.82 -20.27 -10.84
CA THR A 215 -11.77 -21.21 -11.24
C THR A 215 -11.45 -22.23 -10.15
N GLU A 216 -11.33 -21.79 -8.89
CA GLU A 216 -11.07 -22.67 -7.75
C GLU A 216 -12.22 -23.68 -7.54
N ARG A 217 -13.48 -23.24 -7.69
CA ARG A 217 -14.66 -24.12 -7.62
C ARG A 217 -14.64 -25.16 -8.74
N LEU A 218 -14.34 -24.77 -9.97
CA LEU A 218 -14.25 -25.71 -11.11
C LEU A 218 -13.16 -26.77 -10.88
N LYS A 219 -11.99 -26.38 -10.37
CA LYS A 219 -10.92 -27.32 -10.02
C LYS A 219 -11.37 -28.31 -8.95
N ALA A 220 -11.99 -27.82 -7.87
CA ALA A 220 -12.49 -28.67 -6.79
C ALA A 220 -13.56 -29.66 -7.28
N SER A 221 -14.50 -29.22 -8.11
CA SER A 221 -15.51 -30.09 -8.71
C SER A 221 -14.90 -31.18 -9.60
N ARG A 222 -13.88 -30.83 -10.41
CA ARG A 222 -13.16 -31.81 -11.24
C ARG A 222 -12.41 -32.85 -10.40
N GLU A 223 -11.74 -32.42 -9.34
CA GLU A 223 -11.05 -33.33 -8.42
C GLU A 223 -12.02 -34.23 -7.65
N ALA A 224 -13.19 -33.73 -7.26
CA ALA A 224 -14.24 -34.53 -6.65
C ALA A 224 -14.78 -35.61 -7.62
N ALA A 225 -15.03 -35.24 -8.88
CA ALA A 225 -15.45 -36.17 -9.92
C ALA A 225 -14.38 -37.25 -10.22
N LEU A 226 -13.10 -36.88 -10.27
CA LEU A 226 -12.02 -37.86 -10.46
C LEU A 226 -11.91 -38.83 -9.27
N ARG A 227 -12.11 -38.34 -8.04
CA ARG A 227 -12.13 -39.18 -6.84
C ARG A 227 -13.30 -40.16 -6.83
N SER A 228 -14.50 -39.71 -7.21
CA SER A 228 -15.66 -40.61 -7.30
C SER A 228 -15.44 -41.70 -8.35
N VAL A 229 -14.92 -41.37 -9.53
CA VAL A 229 -14.61 -42.38 -10.57
C VAL A 229 -13.59 -43.42 -10.07
N ARG A 230 -12.53 -43.01 -9.36
CA ARG A 230 -11.55 -43.92 -8.77
C ARG A 230 -12.16 -44.83 -7.69
N ALA A 231 -13.05 -44.30 -6.84
CA ALA A 231 -13.73 -45.07 -5.82
C ALA A 231 -14.67 -46.15 -6.42
N HIS A 232 -15.34 -45.84 -7.53
CA HIS A 232 -16.23 -46.79 -8.21
C HIS A 232 -15.48 -47.78 -9.12
N SER A 233 -14.26 -47.44 -9.53
CA SER A 233 -13.36 -48.34 -10.27
C SER A 233 -12.63 -49.32 -9.34
N GLY A 234 -13.29 -49.75 -8.25
CA GLY A 234 -12.76 -50.65 -7.23
C GLY A 234 -12.00 -51.83 -7.85
N PRO A 235 -11.01 -52.41 -7.14
CA PRO A 235 -10.06 -53.35 -7.70
C PRO A 235 -10.84 -54.39 -8.51
N ARG A 236 -10.71 -54.33 -9.84
CA ARG A 236 -11.28 -55.36 -10.70
C ARG A 236 -10.69 -56.64 -10.15
N CYS A 237 -11.51 -57.43 -9.46
CA CYS A 237 -11.15 -58.78 -9.08
C CYS A 237 -10.71 -59.40 -10.38
N ARG A 238 -9.39 -59.58 -10.54
CA ARG A 238 -8.83 -60.35 -11.63
C ARG A 238 -9.32 -61.76 -11.33
N SER A 239 -10.51 -62.09 -11.78
CA SER A 239 -11.03 -63.45 -11.81
C SER A 239 -9.92 -64.27 -12.47
N GLY A 240 -9.28 -65.11 -11.68
CA GLY A 240 -8.08 -65.82 -12.05
C GLY A 240 -8.25 -66.45 -13.42
N SER A 241 -7.34 -66.13 -14.34
CA SER A 241 -7.25 -66.86 -15.59
C SER A 241 -7.07 -68.35 -15.24
N PRO A 242 -7.95 -69.25 -15.71
CA PRO A 242 -7.81 -70.67 -15.43
C PRO A 242 -6.45 -71.14 -15.97
N SER A 243 -5.62 -71.71 -15.09
CA SER A 243 -4.31 -72.22 -15.45
C SER A 243 -4.47 -73.27 -16.56
N ARG A 244 -3.97 -72.98 -17.76
CA ARG A 244 -3.87 -73.98 -18.83
C ARG A 244 -2.95 -75.10 -18.35
N ALA A 245 -3.54 -76.24 -18.01
CA ALA A 245 -2.83 -77.48 -17.73
C ALA A 245 -1.98 -77.86 -18.96
N ARG A 246 -0.66 -77.89 -18.77
CA ARG A 246 0.31 -78.46 -19.72
C ARG A 246 0.05 -79.97 -19.83
N ARG A 247 -0.45 -80.44 -20.97
CA ARG A 247 -0.39 -81.87 -21.33
C ARG A 247 1.05 -82.21 -21.70
N ARG A 248 1.64 -83.15 -20.95
CA ARG A 248 2.87 -83.86 -21.30
C ARG A 248 2.55 -84.92 -22.36
N ARG A 249 3.41 -85.03 -23.37
CA ARG A 249 3.72 -86.25 -24.10
C ARG A 249 5.23 -86.33 -24.21
#